data_AF-A0A7S3GD72-F1
#
_entry.id   AF-A0A7S3GD72-F1
#
_cell.length_a   1.000
_cell.length_b   1.000
_cell.length_c   1.000
_cell.angle_alpha   90.00
_cell.angle_beta   90.00
_cell.angle_gamma   90.00
#
_symmetry.space_group_name_H-M   'P 1'
#
loop_
_entity.id
_entity.type
_entity.pdbx_description
1 polymer ?
#
loop_
_entity_poly.entity_id
_entity_poly.type
_entity_poly.pdbx_seq_one_letter_code
_entity_poly.pdbx_strand_id
1 'polypeptide(L)'
;YLDVVAQMLQADAKSLEKGLIEHQVKAGVDTVQVPLSAEEANEARDALSKAIYSRLFNYLVVRINNCLYKPEECDKCRFIGILDIFGFEVFETNSFEQFCINYANEKLHQYFI
;
A
#
# COMPACT_ATOMS: atom_id res chain seq x y z
N TYR A 1 2.65 9.32 -21.59
CA TYR A 1 2.72 9.28 -20.11
C TYR A 1 3.64 8.20 -19.59
N LEU A 2 3.68 7.01 -20.21
CA LEU A 2 4.56 5.91 -19.79
C LEU A 2 6.03 6.33 -19.67
N ASP A 3 6.59 7.04 -20.66
CA ASP A 3 8.00 7.46 -20.64
C ASP A 3 8.34 8.37 -19.44
N VAL A 4 7.42 9.26 -19.09
CA VAL A 4 7.57 10.17 -17.93
C VAL A 4 7.57 9.35 -16.63
N VAL A 5 6.64 8.41 -16.50
CA VAL A 5 6.54 7.55 -15.31
C VAL A 5 7.78 6.64 -15.21
N ALA A 6 8.23 6.08 -16.32
CA ALA A 6 9.44 5.25 -16.38
C ALA A 6 10.68 6.07 -15.96
N GLN A 7 10.80 7.31 -16.43
CA GLN A 7 11.86 8.23 -16.01
C GLN A 7 11.79 8.55 -14.51
N MET A 8 10.61 8.83 -13.96
CA MET A 8 10.43 9.11 -12.52
C MET A 8 10.75 7.89 -11.65
N LEU A 9 10.38 6.69 -12.10
CA LEU A 9 10.67 5.43 -11.42
C LEU A 9 12.09 4.91 -11.68
N GLN A 10 12.86 5.59 -12.54
CA GLN A 10 14.18 5.14 -13.02
C GLN A 10 14.14 3.71 -13.58
N ALA A 11 13.06 3.39 -14.29
CA ALA A 11 12.83 2.10 -14.91
C ALA A 11 12.91 2.23 -16.44
N ASP A 12 13.25 1.12 -17.11
CA ASP A 12 13.16 1.04 -18.56
C ASP A 12 11.69 1.03 -19.01
N ALA A 13 11.34 1.90 -19.96
CA ALA A 13 9.95 2.08 -20.40
C ALA A 13 9.35 0.80 -21.01
N LYS A 14 10.14 0.04 -21.78
CA LYS A 14 9.68 -1.21 -22.41
C LYS A 14 9.46 -2.31 -21.38
N SER A 15 10.34 -2.38 -20.39
CA SER A 15 10.22 -3.33 -19.28
C SER A 15 8.99 -3.03 -18.42
N LEU A 16 8.71 -1.75 -18.18
CA LEU A 16 7.52 -1.29 -17.47
C LEU A 16 6.24 -1.57 -18.26
N GLU A 17 6.24 -1.30 -19.57
CA GLU A 17 5.13 -1.64 -20.47
C GLU A 17 4.80 -3.12 -20.40
N LYS A 18 5.82 -3.97 -20.61
CA LYS A 18 5.67 -5.43 -20.59
C LYS A 18 5.15 -5.92 -19.24
N GLY A 19 5.68 -5.41 -18.13
CA GLY A 19 5.25 -5.79 -16.78
C GLY A 19 3.82 -5.35 -16.43
N LEU A 20 3.25 -4.38 -17.14
CA LEU A 20 1.87 -3.91 -16.93
C LEU A 20 0.84 -4.64 -17.80
N ILE A 21 1.26 -5.18 -18.95
CA ILE A 21 0.35 -5.79 -19.93
C ILE A 21 0.56 -7.30 -20.10
N GLU A 22 1.61 -7.87 -19.55
CA GLU A 22 1.88 -9.31 -19.56
C GLU A 22 2.10 -9.80 -18.13
N HIS A 23 1.68 -11.04 -17.86
CA HIS A 23 2.09 -11.75 -16.65
C HIS A 23 2.84 -13.04 -17.01
N GLN A 24 3.77 -13.43 -16.15
CA GLN A 24 4.51 -14.68 -16.29
C GLN A 24 3.77 -15.84 -15.61
N VAL A 25 3.47 -16.87 -16.37
CA VAL A 25 2.93 -18.14 -15.85
C VAL A 25 4.01 -19.21 -15.93
N LYS A 26 4.21 -19.93 -14.82
CA LYS A 26 5.03 -21.15 -14.84
C LYS A 26 4.18 -22.33 -15.30
N ALA A 27 4.55 -22.91 -16.43
CA ALA A 27 3.97 -24.12 -16.99
C ALA A 27 5.00 -25.26 -16.92
N GLY A 28 5.03 -25.97 -15.80
CA GLY A 28 6.04 -27.01 -15.55
C GLY A 28 7.43 -26.42 -15.37
N VAL A 29 8.36 -26.71 -16.29
CA VAL A 29 9.74 -26.18 -16.28
C VAL A 29 9.82 -24.82 -17.01
N ASP A 30 8.87 -24.55 -17.90
CA ASP A 30 8.89 -23.35 -18.74
C ASP A 30 8.14 -22.18 -18.10
N THR A 31 8.58 -20.96 -18.42
CA THR A 31 7.88 -19.72 -18.06
C THR A 31 7.34 -19.08 -19.33
N VAL A 32 6.02 -18.96 -19.41
CA VAL A 32 5.32 -18.40 -20.57
C VAL A 32 4.81 -17.01 -20.21
N GLN A 33 4.93 -16.08 -21.16
CA GLN A 33 4.35 -14.74 -21.05
C GLN A 33 2.93 -14.77 -21.59
N VAL A 34 1.97 -14.36 -20.76
CA VAL A 34 0.55 -14.34 -21.12
C VAL A 34 0.09 -12.87 -21.12
N PRO A 35 -0.47 -12.37 -22.24
CA PRO A 35 -1.02 -11.02 -22.27
C PRO A 35 -2.24 -10.92 -21.36
N LEU A 36 -2.34 -9.81 -20.65
CA LEU A 36 -3.48 -9.45 -19.81
C LEU A 36 -4.61 -8.87 -20.66
N SER A 37 -5.84 -9.07 -20.22
CA SER A 37 -6.98 -8.32 -20.73
C SER A 37 -6.86 -6.84 -20.37
N ALA A 38 -7.61 -5.98 -21.07
CA ALA A 38 -7.61 -4.55 -20.78
C ALA A 38 -8.06 -4.23 -19.35
N GLU A 39 -8.97 -5.02 -18.78
CA GLU A 39 -9.44 -4.87 -17.40
C GLU A 39 -8.32 -5.20 -16.41
N GLU A 40 -7.70 -6.37 -16.56
CA GLU A 40 -6.58 -6.80 -15.71
C GLU A 40 -5.37 -5.85 -15.79
N ALA A 41 -5.06 -5.32 -16.98
CA ALA A 41 -3.99 -4.34 -17.14
C ALA A 41 -4.29 -3.01 -16.42
N ASN A 42 -5.56 -2.57 -16.39
CA ASN A 42 -5.97 -1.40 -15.63
C ASN A 42 -5.87 -1.65 -14.12
N GLU A 43 -6.30 -2.83 -13.65
CA GLU A 43 -6.15 -3.21 -12.25
C GLU A 43 -4.68 -3.30 -11.85
N ALA A 44 -3.81 -3.85 -12.69
CA ALA A 44 -2.37 -3.90 -12.46
C ALA A 44 -1.74 -2.51 -12.34
N ARG A 45 -2.15 -1.56 -13.20
CA ARG A 45 -1.73 -0.15 -13.10
C ARG A 45 -2.17 0.48 -11.78
N ASP A 46 -3.42 0.28 -11.38
CA ASP A 46 -3.97 0.88 -10.17
C ASP A 46 -3.34 0.25 -8.92
N ALA A 47 -3.12 -1.07 -8.94
CA ALA A 47 -2.39 -1.80 -7.91
C ALA A 47 -0.93 -1.32 -7.78
N LEU A 48 -0.23 -1.13 -8.90
CA LEU A 48 1.13 -0.59 -8.90
C LEU A 48 1.15 0.81 -8.28
N SER A 49 0.21 1.67 -8.66
CA SER A 49 0.11 3.04 -8.14
C SER A 49 -0.13 3.05 -6.63
N LYS A 50 -1.09 2.24 -6.14
CA LYS A 50 -1.37 2.05 -4.71
C LYS A 50 -0.15 1.50 -3.97
N ALA A 51 0.56 0.54 -4.56
CA ALA A 51 1.76 -0.06 -3.96
C ALA A 51 2.92 0.92 -3.84
N ILE A 52 3.16 1.76 -4.86
CA ILE A 52 4.18 2.81 -4.82
C ILE A 52 3.86 3.80 -3.69
N TYR A 53 2.63 4.30 -3.63
CA TYR A 53 2.22 5.23 -2.57
C TYR A 53 2.34 4.61 -1.18
N SER A 54 1.88 3.36 -1.00
CA SER A 54 2.00 2.64 0.27
C SER A 54 3.47 2.50 0.71
N ARG A 55 4.38 2.15 -0.21
CA ARG A 55 5.81 2.05 0.09
C ARG A 55 6.43 3.40 0.44
N LEU A 56 6.04 4.47 -0.25
CA LEU A 56 6.49 5.82 0.07
C LEU A 56 6.01 6.25 1.46
N PHE A 57 4.74 6.03 1.78
CA PHE A 57 4.18 6.34 3.09
C PHE A 57 4.91 5.59 4.21
N ASN A 58 5.12 4.27 4.04
CA ASN A 58 5.89 3.46 4.98
C ASN A 58 7.33 3.97 5.14
N TYR A 59 7.99 4.34 4.05
CA TYR A 59 9.32 4.93 4.09
C TYR A 59 9.33 6.24 4.88
N LEU A 60 8.34 7.12 4.68
CA LEU A 60 8.22 8.36 5.44
C LEU A 60 8.05 8.09 6.94
N VAL A 61 7.19 7.14 7.32
CA VAL A 61 7.01 6.72 8.73
C VAL A 61 8.34 6.25 9.33
N VAL A 62 9.08 5.38 8.63
CA VAL A 62 10.39 4.91 9.08
C VAL A 62 11.38 6.07 9.22
N ARG A 63 11.42 6.99 8.25
CA ARG A 63 12.32 8.16 8.29
C ARG A 63 11.99 9.08 9.46
N ILE A 64 10.71 9.35 9.71
CA ILE A 64 10.26 10.15 10.86
C ILE A 64 10.64 9.46 12.16
N ASN A 65 10.37 8.16 12.29
CA ASN A 65 10.72 7.39 13.48
C ASN A 65 12.23 7.40 13.74
N ASN A 66 13.07 7.25 12.72
CA ASN A 66 14.53 7.31 12.89
C ASN A 66 15.03 8.71 13.31
N CYS A 67 14.32 9.77 12.95
CA CYS A 67 14.66 11.14 13.37
C CYS A 67 14.22 11.44 14.82
N LEU A 68 13.10 10.85 15.26
CA LEU A 68 12.51 11.11 16.57
C LEU A 68 13.01 10.13 17.65
N TYR A 69 13.29 8.89 17.29
CA TYR A 69 13.71 7.85 18.22
C TYR A 69 15.20 7.97 18.52
N LYS A 70 15.54 8.11 19.80
CA LYS A 70 16.92 8.09 20.29
C LYS A 70 17.19 6.77 21.03
N PRO A 71 18.22 6.00 20.67
CA PRO A 71 18.48 4.68 21.22
C PRO A 71 19.23 4.71 22.57
N GLU A 72 18.89 5.63 23.47
CA GLU A 72 19.49 5.64 24.82
C GLU A 72 18.56 5.04 25.89
N GLU A 73 19.04 3.91 26.41
CA GLU A 73 18.83 3.35 27.76
C GLU A 73 17.39 3.26 28.27
N CYS A 74 16.65 2.22 27.88
CA CYS A 74 15.40 1.95 28.58
C CYS A 74 14.85 0.54 28.40
N ASP A 75 15.48 -0.44 29.05
CA ASP A 75 14.89 -1.78 29.26
C ASP A 75 13.56 -1.74 30.05
N LYS A 76 13.12 -0.57 30.53
CA LYS A 76 11.86 -0.32 31.24
C LYS A 76 11.20 1.03 30.91
N CYS A 77 11.12 1.42 29.64
CA CYS A 77 10.44 2.67 29.31
C CYS A 77 8.93 2.55 29.38
N ARG A 78 8.34 3.24 30.37
CA ARG A 78 6.92 3.57 30.36
C ARG A 78 6.68 4.52 29.20
N PHE A 79 5.65 4.28 28.41
CA PHE A 79 5.26 5.17 27.31
C PHE A 79 3.81 5.62 27.49
N ILE A 80 3.50 6.79 26.96
CA ILE A 80 2.13 7.29 26.82
C ILE A 80 1.84 7.27 25.33
N GLY A 81 0.89 6.43 24.92
CA GLY A 81 0.42 6.36 23.54
C GLY A 81 -0.73 7.34 23.32
N ILE A 82 -0.69 8.07 22.21
CA ILE A 82 -1.82 8.86 21.73
C ILE A 82 -2.37 8.13 20.51
N LEU A 83 -3.67 7.83 20.53
CA LEU A 83 -4.38 7.20 19.42
C LEU A 83 -5.21 8.27 18.71
N ASP A 84 -4.90 8.50 17.45
CA ASP A 84 -5.67 9.36 16.54
C ASP A 84 -6.13 8.51 15.37
N ILE A 85 -7.44 8.27 15.27
CA ILE A 85 -8.04 7.42 14.25
C ILE A 85 -9.26 8.11 13.63
N PHE A 86 -9.62 7.70 12.42
CA PHE A 86 -10.86 8.14 11.78
C PHE A 86 -12.09 7.72 12.59
N GLY A 87 -13.07 8.63 12.66
CA GLY A 87 -14.36 8.34 13.27
C GLY A 87 -15.25 7.44 12.39
N PHE A 88 -16.42 7.08 12.92
CA PHE A 88 -17.40 6.26 12.19
C PHE A 88 -17.93 7.02 10.95
N GLU A 89 -17.95 6.36 9.80
CA GLU A 89 -18.37 6.92 8.52
C GLU A 89 -19.66 6.28 8.02
N VAL A 90 -20.60 7.11 7.53
CA VAL A 90 -21.82 6.64 6.87
C VAL A 90 -22.06 7.48 5.62
N PHE A 91 -21.82 6.88 4.46
CA PHE A 91 -22.08 7.49 3.15
C PHE A 91 -23.22 6.76 2.42
N GLU A 92 -23.70 7.34 1.32
CA GLU A 92 -24.72 6.72 0.45
C GLU A 92 -24.23 5.38 -0.14
N THR A 93 -22.94 5.31 -0.48
CA THR A 93 -22.26 4.06 -0.88
C THR A 93 -21.01 3.90 -0.02
N ASN A 94 -20.93 2.77 0.71
CA ASN A 94 -19.79 2.45 1.56
C ASN A 94 -18.97 1.35 0.87
N SER A 95 -17.69 1.62 0.61
CA SER A 95 -16.76 0.66 0.03
C SER A 95 -16.08 -0.16 1.13
N PHE A 96 -15.17 -1.06 0.73
CA PHE A 96 -14.42 -1.89 1.68
C PHE A 96 -13.62 -1.05 2.69
N GLU A 97 -13.16 0.12 2.27
CA GLU A 97 -12.44 1.08 3.10
C GLU A 97 -13.29 1.56 4.29
N GLN A 98 -14.54 1.98 4.06
CA GLN A 98 -15.47 2.37 5.13
C GLN A 98 -15.75 1.20 6.07
N PHE A 99 -15.88 -0.02 5.54
CA PHE A 99 -16.03 -1.20 6.38
C PHE A 99 -14.84 -1.38 7.33
N CYS A 100 -13.60 -1.26 6.84
CA CYS A 100 -12.40 -1.32 7.68
C CYS A 100 -12.37 -0.22 8.76
N ILE A 101 -12.73 1.02 8.39
CA ILE A 101 -12.79 2.16 9.32
C ILE A 101 -13.83 1.91 10.42
N ASN A 102 -15.05 1.54 10.04
CA ASN A 102 -16.14 1.31 10.99
C ASN A 102 -15.89 0.08 11.86
N TYR A 103 -15.29 -0.98 11.32
CA TYR A 103 -14.89 -2.15 12.09
C TYR A 103 -13.83 -1.82 13.13
N ALA A 104 -12.82 -1.01 12.78
CA ALA A 104 -11.82 -0.55 13.74
C ALA A 104 -12.46 0.27 14.88
N ASN A 105 -13.41 1.14 14.55
CA ASN A 105 -14.19 1.90 15.54
C ASN A 105 -15.01 0.97 16.45
N GLU A 106 -15.68 -0.04 15.90
CA GLU A 106 -16.44 -1.00 16.68
C GLU A 106 -15.54 -1.77 17.66
N LYS A 107 -14.35 -2.18 17.22
CA LYS A 107 -13.38 -2.86 18.08
C LYS A 107 -12.82 -1.95 19.17
N LEU A 108 -12.58 -0.68 18.85
CA LEU A 108 -12.15 0.30 19.85
C LEU A 108 -13.26 0.55 20.88
N HIS A 109 -14.52 0.67 20.43
CA HIS A 109 -15.68 0.84 21.31
C HIS A 109 -15.87 -0.38 22.24
N GLN A 110 -15.73 -1.60 21.70
CA GLN A 110 -15.75 -2.85 22.48
C GLN A 110 -14.63 -2.92 23.53
N TYR A 111 -13.49 -2.25 23.33
CA TYR A 111 -12.43 -2.22 24.34
C TYR A 111 -12.80 -1.33 25.55
N PHE A 112 -13.64 -0.31 25.34
CA PHE A 112 -14.02 0.65 26.38
C PHE A 112 -15.32 0.31 27.13
N ILE A 113 -16.14 -0.60 26.59
CA ILE A 113 -17.37 -1.12 27.21
C ILE A 113 -17.14 -2.52 27.76
#